data_AF-A8A9K3-F1
#
_entry.id   AF-A8A9K3-F1
#
_cell.length_a   1.000
_cell.length_b   1.000
_cell.length_c   1.000
_cell.angle_alpha   90.00
_cell.angle_beta   90.00
_cell.angle_gamma   90.00
#
_symmetry.space_group_name_H-M   'P 1'
#
loop_
_entity.id
_entity.type
_entity.pdbx_description
1 polymer ?
#
loop_
_entity_poly.entity_id
_entity_poly.type
_entity_poly.pdbx_seq_one_letter_code
_entity_poly.pdbx_strand_id
1 'polypeptide(L)'
;MDLDRLADIAIRIASRMRIREELLEGVSQEELEAAKRVAEMVREERKGLVYCAICAKGSFTKRGFYLHLMRVHKDDIKVLLERELSAPLAGQ
;
A
#
# COMPACT_ATOMS: atom_id res chain seq x y z
N MET A 1 -8.41 -14.52 -3.16
CA MET A 1 -7.83 -13.21 -2.80
C MET A 1 -6.65 -12.96 -3.74
N ASP A 2 -6.73 -11.92 -4.56
CA ASP A 2 -5.65 -11.53 -5.47
C ASP A 2 -4.76 -10.47 -4.79
N LEU A 3 -3.68 -10.94 -4.15
CA LEU A 3 -2.75 -10.07 -3.43
C LEU A 3 -1.98 -9.13 -4.35
N ASP A 4 -1.75 -9.48 -5.62
CA ASP A 4 -1.09 -8.58 -6.58
C ASP A 4 -1.95 -7.36 -6.87
N ARG A 5 -3.26 -7.57 -6.99
CA ARG A 5 -4.24 -6.50 -7.16
C ARG A 5 -4.34 -5.63 -5.92
N LEU A 6 -4.46 -6.22 -4.72
CA LEU A 6 -4.49 -5.48 -3.46
C LEU A 6 -3.21 -4.68 -3.22
N ALA A 7 -2.05 -5.23 -3.60
CA ALA A 7 -0.78 -4.51 -3.55
C ALA A 7 -0.78 -3.27 -4.46
N ASP A 8 -1.25 -3.35 -5.72
CA ASP A 8 -1.32 -2.16 -6.59
C ASP A 8 -2.28 -1.10 -6.02
N ILE A 9 -3.40 -1.50 -5.39
CA ILE A 9 -4.30 -0.59 -4.69
C ILE A 9 -3.58 0.11 -3.53
N ALA A 10 -2.98 -0.64 -2.60
CA ALA A 10 -2.26 -0.10 -1.45
C ALA A 10 -1.13 0.85 -1.89
N ILE A 11 -0.36 0.47 -2.91
CA ILE A 11 0.73 1.28 -3.46
C ILE A 11 0.21 2.60 -4.06
N ARG A 12 -0.93 2.56 -4.77
CA ARG A 12 -1.56 3.78 -5.31
C ARG A 12 -2.05 4.70 -4.21
N ILE A 13 -2.68 4.16 -3.17
CA ILE A 13 -3.11 4.93 -1.99
C ILE A 13 -1.90 5.60 -1.34
N ALA A 14 -0.85 4.83 -1.01
CA ALA A 14 0.38 5.33 -0.38
C ALA A 14 1.06 6.43 -1.21
N SER A 15 0.99 6.30 -2.54
CA SER A 15 1.60 7.24 -3.48
C SER A 15 0.70 8.41 -3.88
N ARG A 16 -0.52 8.49 -3.33
CA ARG A 16 -1.56 9.46 -3.74
C ARG A 16 -1.77 9.47 -5.26
N MET A 17 -1.73 8.30 -5.88
CA MET A 17 -2.04 8.08 -7.30
C MET A 17 -3.48 7.60 -7.45
N ARG A 18 -4.09 7.94 -8.59
CA ARG A 18 -5.45 7.49 -8.92
C ARG A 18 -5.50 5.95 -8.96
N ILE A 19 -6.44 5.40 -8.21
CA ILE A 19 -6.86 3.99 -8.31
C ILE A 19 -7.79 3.89 -9.51
N ARG A 20 -7.53 2.92 -10.38
CA ARG A 20 -8.36 2.68 -11.55
C ARG A 20 -9.58 1.87 -11.11
N GLU A 21 -10.73 2.13 -11.70
CA GLU A 21 -12.01 1.54 -11.26
C GLU A 21 -12.00 0.02 -11.41
N GLU A 22 -11.35 -0.49 -12.47
CA GLU A 22 -11.17 -1.92 -12.70
C GLU A 22 -10.36 -2.62 -11.60
N LEU A 23 -9.61 -1.89 -10.76
CA LEU A 23 -8.90 -2.47 -9.63
C LEU A 23 -9.78 -2.66 -8.41
N LEU A 24 -10.93 -1.97 -8.33
CA LEU A 24 -11.84 -2.02 -7.19
C LEU A 24 -12.98 -3.04 -7.36
N GLU A 25 -13.27 -3.46 -8.61
CA GLU A 25 -14.33 -4.42 -8.91
C GLU A 25 -14.18 -5.76 -8.16
N GLY A 26 -15.13 -6.08 -7.27
CA GLY A 26 -15.09 -7.33 -6.50
C GLY A 26 -14.08 -7.33 -5.34
N VAL A 27 -13.46 -6.18 -5.03
CA VAL A 27 -12.68 -5.99 -3.80
C VAL A 27 -13.66 -5.74 -2.65
N SER A 28 -13.57 -6.52 -1.58
CA SER A 28 -14.43 -6.36 -0.41
C SER A 28 -14.07 -5.10 0.38
N GLN A 29 -14.98 -4.64 1.25
CA GLN A 29 -14.69 -3.52 2.13
C GLN A 29 -13.52 -3.84 3.08
N GLU A 30 -13.44 -5.07 3.58
CA GLU A 30 -12.35 -5.54 4.45
C GLU A 30 -10.99 -5.51 3.73
N GLU A 31 -10.94 -6.00 2.50
CA GLU A 31 -9.74 -5.96 1.65
C GLU A 31 -9.28 -4.52 1.36
N LEU A 32 -10.23 -3.61 1.11
CA LEU A 32 -9.94 -2.20 0.88
C LEU A 32 -9.41 -1.51 2.15
N GLU A 33 -9.98 -1.80 3.31
CA GLU A 33 -9.50 -1.26 4.60
C GLU A 33 -8.11 -1.79 4.94
N ALA A 34 -7.83 -3.08 4.71
CA ALA A 34 -6.49 -3.64 4.84
C ALA A 34 -5.48 -2.92 3.92
N ALA A 35 -5.85 -2.68 2.65
CA ALA A 35 -5.00 -1.95 1.71
C ALA A 35 -4.71 -0.51 2.16
N LYS A 36 -5.68 0.18 2.77
CA LYS A 36 -5.48 1.53 3.35
C LYS A 36 -4.51 1.50 4.53
N ARG A 37 -4.67 0.56 5.47
CA ARG A 37 -3.76 0.43 6.62
C ARG A 37 -2.33 0.13 6.18
N VAL A 38 -2.15 -0.82 5.26
CA VAL A 38 -0.81 -1.11 4.69
C VAL A 38 -0.24 0.12 3.97
N ALA A 39 -1.07 0.89 3.25
CA ALA A 39 -0.62 2.10 2.59
C ALA A 39 -0.07 3.16 3.56
N GLU A 40 -0.65 3.28 4.76
CA GLU A 40 -0.14 4.15 5.82
C GLU A 40 1.16 3.60 6.42
N MET A 41 1.26 2.28 6.64
CA MET A 41 2.46 1.64 7.19
C MET A 41 3.70 1.83 6.32
N VAL A 42 3.56 1.83 4.99
CA VAL A 42 4.70 1.89 4.07
C VAL A 42 5.14 3.31 3.71
N ARG A 43 4.35 4.32 4.09
CA ARG A 43 4.54 5.73 3.75
C ARG A 43 4.92 6.54 4.98
N GLU A 44 6.05 7.22 4.90
CA GLU A 44 6.43 8.19 5.92
C GLU A 44 6.52 9.60 5.31
N GLU A 45 6.05 10.61 6.03
CA GLU A 45 6.14 12.01 5.61
C GLU A 45 6.95 12.81 6.63
N ARG A 46 8.06 13.42 6.18
CA ARG A 46 8.95 14.24 7.00
C ARG A 46 9.08 15.62 6.37
N LYS A 47 8.59 16.66 7.06
CA LYS A 47 8.61 18.05 6.57
C LYS A 47 8.02 18.19 5.14
N GLY A 48 6.93 17.47 4.86
CA GLY A 48 6.25 17.48 3.56
C GLY A 48 6.91 16.62 2.46
N LEU A 49 8.04 15.96 2.76
CA LEU A 49 8.72 15.05 1.83
C LEU A 49 8.35 13.60 2.13
N VAL A 50 8.16 12.80 1.08
CA VAL A 50 7.74 11.39 1.18
C VAL A 50 8.95 10.47 1.19
N TYR A 51 8.98 9.53 2.13
CA TYR A 51 9.99 8.49 2.28
C TYR A 51 9.32 7.11 2.35
N CYS A 52 10.07 6.07 1.98
CA CYS A 52 9.64 4.69 2.15
C CYS A 52 9.89 4.26 3.60
N ALA A 53 8.85 3.84 4.31
CA ALA A 53 8.99 3.36 5.68
C ALA A 53 9.64 1.96 5.76
N ILE A 54 9.66 1.19 4.66
CA ILE A 54 10.25 -0.16 4.61
C ILE A 54 11.79 -0.08 4.59
N CYS A 55 12.36 0.81 3.78
CA CYS A 55 13.82 0.90 3.58
C CYS A 55 14.44 2.26 3.92
N ALA A 56 13.66 3.20 4.45
CA ALA A 56 14.05 4.57 4.79
C ALA A 56 14.60 5.42 3.61
N LYS A 57 14.48 4.96 2.37
CA LYS A 57 14.93 5.71 1.19
C LYS A 57 13.97 6.86 0.85
N GLY A 58 14.50 7.88 0.20
CA GLY A 58 13.76 9.05 -0.25
C GLY A 58 14.67 10.29 -0.40
N SER A 59 14.10 11.49 -0.60
CA SER A 59 12.67 11.74 -0.79
C SER A 59 12.17 11.32 -2.17
N PHE A 60 10.87 11.01 -2.28
CA PHE A 60 10.25 10.61 -3.54
C PHE A 60 9.18 11.61 -4.00
N THR A 61 9.06 11.77 -5.32
CA THR A 61 7.83 12.30 -5.93
C THR A 61 6.71 11.25 -5.86
N LYS A 62 5.44 11.64 -6.07
CA LYS A 62 4.32 10.68 -6.12
C LYS A 62 4.59 9.50 -7.07
N ARG A 63 5.05 9.79 -8.29
CA ARG A 63 5.39 8.77 -9.30
C ARG A 63 6.63 7.97 -8.91
N GLY A 64 7.65 8.63 -8.35
CA GLY A 64 8.86 7.96 -7.88
C GLY A 64 8.55 6.96 -6.77
N PHE A 65 7.68 7.33 -5.83
CA PHE A 65 7.28 6.48 -4.72
C PHE A 65 6.48 5.27 -5.19
N TYR A 66 5.52 5.49 -6.11
CA TYR A 66 4.79 4.39 -6.76
C TYR A 66 5.74 3.39 -7.43
N LEU A 67 6.67 3.87 -8.26
CA LEU A 67 7.62 3.00 -8.96
C LEU A 67 8.54 2.25 -7.99
N HIS A 68 8.97 2.92 -6.92
CA HIS A 68 9.80 2.31 -5.90
C HIS A 68 9.07 1.17 -5.19
N LEU A 69 7.86 1.41 -4.67
CA LEU A 69 7.08 0.37 -4.00
C LEU A 69 6.75 -0.77 -4.96
N MET A 70 6.34 -0.46 -6.20
CA MET A 70 5.96 -1.47 -7.20
C MET A 70 7.12 -2.37 -7.66
N ARG A 71 8.34 -1.83 -7.75
CA ARG A 71 9.49 -2.57 -8.29
C ARG A 71 10.39 -3.17 -7.23
N VAL A 72 10.40 -2.60 -6.02
CA VAL A 72 11.36 -2.97 -4.97
C VAL A 72 10.67 -3.66 -3.80
N HIS A 73 9.47 -3.22 -3.42
CA HIS A 73 8.81 -3.65 -2.18
C HIS A 73 7.42 -4.26 -2.41
N LYS A 74 7.10 -4.69 -3.63
CA LYS A 74 5.77 -5.24 -3.93
C LYS A 74 5.50 -6.50 -3.11
N ASP A 75 6.49 -7.38 -3.00
CA ASP A 75 6.36 -8.62 -2.22
C ASP A 75 6.29 -8.35 -0.71
N ASP A 76 7.07 -7.39 -0.21
CA ASP A 76 6.95 -6.95 1.20
C ASP A 76 5.53 -6.45 1.52
N ILE A 77 4.93 -5.69 0.60
CA ILE A 77 3.55 -5.20 0.72
C ILE A 77 2.54 -6.34 0.69
N LYS A 78 2.74 -7.36 -0.14
CA LYS A 78 1.89 -8.56 -0.17
C LYS A 78 1.92 -9.30 1.16
N VAL A 79 3.11 -9.42 1.78
CA VAL A 79 3.26 -10.02 3.12
C VAL A 79 2.54 -9.19 4.19
N LEU A 80 2.60 -7.86 4.12
CA LEU A 80 1.84 -6.99 5.04
C LEU A 80 0.32 -7.16 4.85
N LEU A 81 -0.16 -7.20 3.62
CA LEU A 81 -1.58 -7.42 3.31
C LEU A 81 -2.08 -8.78 3.81
N GLU A 82 -1.30 -9.83 3.60
CA GLU A 82 -1.63 -11.17 4.09
C GLU A 82 -1.75 -11.20 5.62
N ARG A 83 -0.86 -10.51 6.33
CA ARG A 83 -0.92 -10.37 7.78
C ARG A 83 -2.16 -9.61 8.24
N GLU A 84 -2.46 -8.48 7.60
CA GLU A 84 -3.63 -7.65 7.92
C GLU A 84 -4.96 -8.38 7.70
N LEU A 85 -5.02 -9.28 6.71
CA LEU A 85 -6.22 -10.05 6.37
C LEU A 85 -6.33 -11.38 7.12
N SER A 86 -5.20 -11.91 7.62
CA SER A 86 -5.18 -13.15 8.41
C SER A 86 -5.28 -12.91 9.91
N ALA A 87 -5.03 -11.69 10.37
CA ALA A 87 -5.18 -11.34 11.78
C ALA A 87 -6.69 -11.37 12.14
N PRO A 88 -7.12 -12.17 13.14
CA PRO A 88 -8.48 -12.09 13.62
C PRO A 88 -8.67 -10.70 14.20
N LEU A 89 -9.44 -9.85 13.49
CA LEU A 89 -9.83 -8.48 13.80
C LEU A 89 -9.45 -8.08 15.23
N ALA A 90 -8.21 -7.64 15.42
CA ALA A 90 -7.80 -7.03 16.68
C ALA A 90 -8.53 -5.70 16.71
N GLY A 91 -9.66 -5.71 17.41
CA GLY A 91 -10.59 -4.61 17.53
C GLY A 91 -9.85 -3.31 17.83
N GLN A 92 -10.20 -2.28 17.05
CA GLN A 92 -10.17 -0.90 17.47
C GLN A 92 -11.59 -0.50 17.85
#